data_AF-A0A093LGA4-F1
#
_entry.id   AF-A0A093LGA4-F1
#
_cell.length_a   1.000
_cell.length_b   1.000
_cell.length_c   1.000
_cell.angle_alpha   90.00
_cell.angle_beta   90.00
_cell.angle_gamma   90.00
#
_symmetry.space_group_name_H-M   'P 1'
#
loop_
_entity.id
_entity.type
_entity.pdbx_description
1 polymer ?
#
loop_
_entity_poly.entity_id
_entity_poly.type
_entity_poly.pdbx_seq_one_letter_code
_entity_poly.pdbx_strand_id
1 'polypeptide(L)'
;FQMDTLEFLGDEFSGMARCPYDAKHANVALFAEGKLYSATVTDFLAIDAVIYRSLGDSPTLRTVKHDSKWLKEPYFVQAVDYGNYIYFFFREIAVEYNSMGKVVFPRVAQVCKNDMGGSQRVLEKQWTSFLKARLNCSVPGDSHFYFNILQAVTDVIHFNGRDVVLATFSTPYNSIPGSAVCAYDMLDIANVFTGRFKEQKSPDSTWTPVPDERVPKPRPGCCAGSTSLEKYVTSNEFPDDTLNFIKTHPLMDEAVPSIVNRPWFLRTMVRYRLTKIAVDSAAGPYQNYTVVFLGSEKGIILKFLARTGNSGFLNDSLFLEEMNVYNP
;
A
#
# COMPACT_ATOMS: atom_id res chain seq x y z
N PHE A 1 6.66 13.06 24.63
CA PHE A 1 5.69 14.02 25.18
C PHE A 1 4.82 13.31 26.20
N GLN A 2 4.58 13.93 27.35
CA GLN A 2 3.51 13.47 28.22
C GLN A 2 2.16 13.89 27.61
N MET A 3 1.19 13.00 27.59
CA MET A 3 -0.09 13.22 26.88
C MET A 3 -0.98 14.28 27.55
N ASP A 4 -0.79 14.50 28.85
CA ASP A 4 -1.52 15.45 29.68
C ASP A 4 -0.96 16.88 29.60
N THR A 5 0.37 17.02 29.55
CA THR A 5 1.03 18.34 29.56
C THR A 5 1.54 18.80 28.20
N LEU A 6 1.70 17.89 27.24
CA LEU A 6 2.41 18.12 25.99
C LEU A 6 3.85 18.63 26.20
N GLU A 7 4.45 18.35 27.35
CA GLU A 7 5.85 18.63 27.61
C GLU A 7 6.73 17.48 27.09
N PHE A 8 7.86 17.86 26.50
CA PHE A 8 8.85 16.89 26.04
C PHE A 8 9.51 16.20 27.25
N LEU A 9 9.64 14.88 27.16
CA LEU A 9 10.23 14.06 28.22
C LEU A 9 11.18 13.05 27.56
N GLY A 10 12.38 12.93 28.12
CA GLY A 10 13.43 12.04 27.62
C GLY A 10 14.43 12.76 26.72
N ASP A 11 15.24 11.97 26.00
CA ASP A 11 16.24 12.49 25.07
C ASP A 11 15.69 12.50 23.65
N GLU A 12 16.14 13.48 22.86
CA GLU A 12 15.88 13.49 21.42
C GLU A 12 16.63 12.33 20.75
N PHE A 13 15.98 11.73 19.76
CA PHE A 13 16.58 10.68 18.94
C PHE A 13 16.44 11.01 17.46
N SER A 14 17.28 10.38 16.63
CA SER A 14 17.32 10.69 15.20
C SER A 14 15.96 10.50 14.51
N GLY A 15 15.54 11.52 13.74
CA GLY A 15 14.37 11.46 12.85
C GLY A 15 14.66 10.84 11.47
N MET A 16 15.92 10.49 11.18
CA MET A 16 16.31 9.90 9.90
C MET A 16 15.50 8.62 9.62
N ALA A 17 14.97 8.48 8.40
CA ALA A 17 14.07 7.40 7.98
C ALA A 17 12.71 7.32 8.72
N ARG A 18 12.44 8.23 9.67
CA ARG A 18 11.20 8.30 10.46
C ARG A 18 10.35 9.51 10.10
N CYS A 19 10.99 10.63 9.78
CA CYS A 19 10.37 11.91 9.44
C CYS A 19 11.05 12.49 8.18
N PRO A 20 10.32 13.10 7.23
CA PRO A 20 10.92 13.73 6.06
C PRO A 20 11.71 15.01 6.41
N TYR A 21 12.67 15.36 5.54
CA TYR A 21 13.40 16.64 5.61
C TYR A 21 12.56 17.81 5.09
N ASP A 22 11.77 17.61 4.03
CA ASP A 22 10.89 18.62 3.43
C ASP A 22 9.44 18.42 3.91
N ALA A 23 8.83 19.48 4.42
CA ALA A 23 7.44 19.49 4.88
C ALA A 23 6.40 19.19 3.78
N LYS A 24 6.78 19.28 2.50
CA LYS A 24 5.92 18.93 1.36
C LYS A 24 5.94 17.45 1.03
N HIS A 25 6.90 16.68 1.55
CA HIS A 25 6.96 15.25 1.30
C HIS A 25 5.90 14.53 2.10
N ALA A 26 5.17 13.64 1.43
CA ALA A 26 4.33 12.68 2.14
C ALA A 26 5.21 11.63 2.82
N ASN A 27 4.82 11.24 4.02
CA ASN A 27 5.46 10.18 4.79
C ASN A 27 4.39 9.30 5.43
N VAL A 28 4.80 8.10 5.80
CA VAL A 28 4.00 7.17 6.60
C VAL A 28 4.71 6.94 7.93
N ALA A 29 3.95 6.92 9.03
CA ALA A 29 4.41 6.55 10.35
C ALA A 29 3.28 5.80 11.07
N LEU A 30 3.56 4.58 11.52
CA LEU A 30 2.59 3.68 12.15
C LEU A 30 3.29 2.94 13.30
N PHE A 31 2.69 2.95 14.48
CA PHE A 31 3.12 2.08 15.58
C PHE A 31 2.30 0.79 15.58
N ALA A 32 3.00 -0.34 15.67
CA ALA A 32 2.40 -1.67 15.86
C ALA A 32 3.33 -2.51 16.76
N GLU A 33 2.78 -3.12 17.80
CA GLU A 33 3.53 -3.95 18.76
C GLU A 33 4.77 -3.23 19.36
N GLY A 34 4.64 -1.93 19.64
CA GLY A 34 5.74 -1.11 20.17
C GLY A 34 6.85 -0.76 19.16
N LYS A 35 6.76 -1.26 17.93
CA LYS A 35 7.69 -0.97 16.84
C LYS A 35 7.15 0.18 15.99
N LEU A 36 8.03 1.08 15.57
CA LEU A 36 7.69 2.16 14.62
C LEU A 36 8.00 1.69 13.20
N TYR A 37 6.95 1.60 12.38
CA TYR A 37 7.01 1.39 10.94
C TYR A 37 6.91 2.75 10.25
N SER A 38 7.87 3.09 9.40
CA SER A 38 7.91 4.38 8.73
C SER A 38 8.27 4.24 7.25
N ALA A 39 7.80 5.18 6.43
CA ALA A 39 8.20 5.27 5.03
C ALA A 39 8.40 6.73 4.63
N THR A 40 9.63 7.08 4.25
CA THR A 40 10.08 8.43 3.90
C THR A 40 11.46 8.34 3.23
N VAL A 41 12.22 9.42 3.17
CA VAL A 41 13.60 9.47 2.67
C VAL A 41 14.62 9.51 3.82
N THR A 42 15.82 8.97 3.59
CA THR A 42 16.90 8.96 4.61
C THR A 42 17.87 10.13 4.47
N ASP A 43 17.89 10.80 3.32
CA ASP A 43 18.88 11.80 2.96
C ASP A 43 18.26 13.14 2.56
N PHE A 44 19.03 14.21 2.71
CA PHE A 44 18.61 15.58 2.40
C PHE A 44 18.26 15.77 0.90
N LEU A 45 18.94 15.03 0.02
CA LEU A 45 18.68 15.07 -1.42
C LEU A 45 17.44 14.26 -1.84
N ALA A 46 16.80 13.56 -0.90
CA ALA A 46 15.61 12.75 -1.11
C ALA A 46 15.78 11.64 -2.18
N ILE A 47 16.99 11.06 -2.29
CA ILE A 47 17.31 10.01 -3.26
C ILE A 47 17.01 8.63 -2.67
N ASP A 48 17.31 8.42 -1.39
CA ASP A 48 17.15 7.13 -0.70
C ASP A 48 15.80 7.06 0.01
N ALA A 49 14.74 6.82 -0.77
CA ALA A 49 13.43 6.48 -0.24
C ALA A 49 13.43 5.06 0.36
N VAL A 50 12.81 4.91 1.53
CA VAL A 50 12.89 3.69 2.34
C VAL A 50 11.57 3.35 3.01
N ILE A 51 11.27 2.06 3.12
CA ILE A 51 10.33 1.52 4.13
C ILE A 51 11.17 0.92 5.25
N TYR A 52 10.94 1.39 6.47
CA TYR A 52 11.82 1.26 7.62
C TYR A 52 11.05 0.79 8.85
N ARG A 53 11.72 0.04 9.73
CA ARG A 53 11.24 -0.27 11.07
C ARG A 53 12.33 -0.04 12.10
N SER A 54 11.97 0.56 13.21
CA SER A 54 12.86 0.77 14.37
C SER A 54 12.06 0.80 15.68
N LEU A 55 12.75 0.95 16.82
CA LEU A 55 12.16 0.89 18.16
C LEU A 55 11.59 -0.50 18.50
N GLY A 56 11.04 -0.65 19.72
CA GLY A 56 10.31 -1.84 20.15
C GLY A 56 11.17 -3.10 20.37
N ASP A 57 12.35 -2.96 21.00
CA ASP A 57 13.29 -4.04 21.32
C ASP A 57 13.53 -5.05 20.19
N SER A 58 13.43 -4.57 18.94
CA SER A 58 13.52 -5.35 17.72
C SER A 58 14.63 -4.81 16.83
N PRO A 59 15.26 -5.65 16.00
CA PRO A 59 16.26 -5.18 15.06
C PRO A 59 15.62 -4.19 14.09
N THR A 60 16.39 -3.14 13.81
CA THR A 60 16.08 -2.18 12.76
C THR A 60 16.13 -2.85 11.40
N LEU A 61 15.09 -2.67 10.58
CA LEU A 61 14.99 -3.21 9.22
C LEU A 61 14.71 -2.11 8.21
N ARG A 62 15.23 -2.30 6.99
CA ARG A 62 15.03 -1.38 5.87
C ARG A 62 14.86 -2.12 4.54
N THR A 63 14.25 -1.46 3.57
CA THR A 63 14.33 -1.88 2.16
C THR A 63 15.76 -1.74 1.63
N VAL A 64 16.11 -2.55 0.62
CA VAL A 64 17.44 -2.53 0.00
C VAL A 64 17.70 -1.16 -0.64
N LYS A 65 18.81 -0.53 -0.24
CA LYS A 65 19.20 0.81 -0.71
C LYS A 65 19.57 0.76 -2.20
N HIS A 66 19.09 1.75 -2.97
CA HIS A 66 19.38 1.90 -4.41
C HIS A 66 18.97 0.71 -5.29
N ASP A 67 18.03 -0.11 -4.84
CA ASP A 67 17.46 -1.19 -5.67
C ASP A 67 16.06 -0.79 -6.18
N SER A 68 16.00 -0.43 -7.46
CA SER A 68 14.75 -0.02 -8.12
C SER A 68 13.71 -1.14 -8.26
N LYS A 69 14.11 -2.42 -8.11
CA LYS A 69 13.13 -3.51 -8.04
C LYS A 69 12.31 -3.42 -6.75
N TRP A 70 12.94 -2.97 -5.66
CA TRP A 70 12.30 -2.78 -4.36
C TRP A 70 11.45 -1.52 -4.33
N LEU A 71 12.05 -0.36 -4.63
CA LEU A 71 11.36 0.93 -4.65
C LEU A 71 11.96 1.80 -5.77
N LYS A 72 11.12 2.31 -6.67
CA LYS A 72 11.57 3.21 -7.76
C LYS A 72 10.84 4.55 -7.73
N GLU A 73 11.48 5.55 -7.12
CA GLU A 73 10.90 6.90 -6.89
C GLU A 73 9.48 6.82 -6.28
N PRO A 74 9.31 6.20 -5.10
CA PRO A 74 8.00 6.03 -4.50
C PRO A 74 7.47 7.36 -3.93
N TYR A 75 6.14 7.48 -3.90
CA TYR A 75 5.39 8.44 -3.10
C TYR A 75 4.52 7.64 -2.13
N PHE A 76 4.86 7.70 -0.84
CA PHE A 76 4.15 6.96 0.21
C PHE A 76 2.82 7.63 0.56
N VAL A 77 1.77 6.82 0.75
CA VAL A 77 0.40 7.32 0.94
C VAL A 77 -0.18 6.91 2.29
N GLN A 78 -0.09 5.63 2.66
CA GLN A 78 -0.65 5.11 3.91
C GLN A 78 0.04 3.81 4.32
N ALA A 79 -0.06 3.42 5.60
CA ALA A 79 0.09 2.03 5.99
C ALA A 79 -0.99 1.63 6.99
N VAL A 80 -1.34 0.34 7.00
CA VAL A 80 -2.32 -0.22 7.94
C VAL A 80 -1.77 -1.47 8.61
N ASP A 81 -2.16 -1.65 9.87
CA ASP A 81 -1.93 -2.88 10.62
C ASP A 81 -3.10 -3.85 10.37
N TYR A 82 -2.82 -5.03 9.82
CA TYR A 82 -3.83 -6.08 9.64
C TYR A 82 -3.24 -7.49 9.70
N GLY A 83 -3.77 -8.32 10.61
CA GLY A 83 -3.31 -9.70 10.81
C GLY A 83 -1.83 -9.76 11.22
N ASN A 84 -1.05 -10.61 10.54
CA ASN A 84 0.39 -10.79 10.80
C ASN A 84 1.27 -9.80 10.04
N TYR A 85 0.67 -8.87 9.30
CA TYR A 85 1.37 -8.01 8.34
C TYR A 85 1.10 -6.53 8.61
N ILE A 86 2.04 -5.70 8.16
CA ILE A 86 1.80 -4.28 7.89
C ILE A 86 1.71 -4.12 6.38
N TYR A 87 0.65 -3.48 5.90
CA TYR A 87 0.46 -3.19 4.49
C TYR A 87 0.76 -1.72 4.19
N PHE A 88 1.72 -1.46 3.31
CA PHE A 88 2.08 -0.12 2.85
C PHE A 88 1.45 0.17 1.49
N PHE A 89 0.79 1.31 1.39
CA PHE A 89 0.20 1.83 0.17
C PHE A 89 1.00 3.02 -0.34
N PHE A 90 1.41 2.93 -1.60
CA PHE A 90 2.22 3.96 -2.25
C PHE A 90 2.04 3.93 -3.76
N ARG A 91 2.66 4.86 -4.46
CA ARG A 91 2.78 4.80 -5.92
C ARG A 91 4.24 4.98 -6.30
N GLU A 92 4.68 4.34 -7.37
CA GLU A 92 6.08 4.38 -7.82
C GLU A 92 6.16 4.30 -9.34
N ILE A 93 7.34 4.48 -9.92
CA ILE A 93 7.57 4.19 -11.34
C ILE A 93 7.55 2.68 -11.56
N ALA A 94 6.70 2.23 -12.46
CA ALA A 94 6.52 0.82 -12.81
C ALA A 94 7.71 0.28 -13.60
N VAL A 95 8.53 -0.55 -12.95
CA VAL A 95 9.66 -1.24 -13.60
C VAL A 95 9.19 -2.18 -14.71
N GLU A 96 7.99 -2.73 -14.58
CA GLU A 96 7.36 -3.64 -15.53
C GLU A 96 6.86 -2.97 -16.82
N TYR A 97 6.90 -1.64 -16.88
CA TYR A 97 6.46 -0.85 -18.05
C TYR A 97 7.57 0.08 -18.59
N ASN A 98 8.82 -0.07 -18.14
CA ASN A 98 9.93 0.80 -18.55
C ASN A 98 10.16 0.85 -20.07
N SER A 99 9.85 -0.22 -20.81
CA SER A 99 10.03 -0.28 -22.28
C SER A 99 9.11 0.67 -23.05
N MET A 100 8.01 1.13 -22.43
CA MET A 100 7.03 2.05 -23.03
C MET A 100 7.08 3.46 -22.44
N GLY A 101 8.09 3.76 -21.61
CA GLY A 101 8.29 5.06 -20.97
C GLY A 101 8.02 5.06 -19.46
N LYS A 102 8.03 6.24 -18.84
CA LYS A 102 7.81 6.42 -17.39
C LYS A 102 6.32 6.34 -17.07
N VAL A 103 5.86 5.17 -16.62
CA VAL A 103 4.50 4.96 -16.11
C VAL A 103 4.54 4.85 -14.58
N VAL A 104 3.59 5.50 -13.90
CA VAL A 104 3.43 5.38 -12.44
C VAL A 104 2.36 4.33 -12.16
N PHE A 105 2.60 3.43 -11.22
CA PHE A 105 1.59 2.48 -10.73
C PHE A 105 1.34 2.61 -9.23
N PRO A 106 0.09 2.38 -8.80
CA PRO A 106 -0.24 2.26 -7.40
C PRO A 106 0.12 0.86 -6.89
N ARG A 107 0.62 0.80 -5.66
CA ARG A 107 1.14 -0.39 -5.01
C ARG A 107 0.52 -0.59 -3.64
N VAL A 108 0.34 -1.86 -3.29
CA VAL A 108 0.29 -2.33 -1.92
C VAL A 108 1.48 -3.25 -1.69
N ALA A 109 2.15 -3.13 -0.55
CA ALA A 109 3.23 -4.01 -0.15
C ALA A 109 3.01 -4.56 1.25
N GLN A 110 3.41 -5.80 1.50
CA GLN A 110 3.36 -6.42 2.82
C GLN A 110 4.75 -6.50 3.46
N VAL A 111 4.79 -6.47 4.79
CA VAL A 111 5.91 -6.94 5.61
C VAL A 111 5.37 -7.69 6.83
N CYS A 112 6.05 -8.75 7.25
CA CYS A 112 5.71 -9.48 8.47
C CYS A 112 6.03 -8.65 9.71
N LYS A 113 5.12 -8.64 10.69
CA LYS A 113 5.34 -7.95 11.96
C LYS A 113 6.50 -8.53 12.78
N ASN A 114 6.71 -9.84 12.65
CA ASN A 114 7.77 -10.61 13.31
C ASN A 114 9.05 -10.78 12.47
N ASP A 115 9.23 -10.02 11.39
CA ASP A 115 10.47 -10.07 10.59
C ASP A 115 11.68 -9.66 11.46
N MET A 116 12.76 -10.42 11.40
CA MET A 116 14.00 -10.21 12.17
C MET A 116 15.20 -9.93 11.26
N GLY A 117 14.97 -9.76 9.96
CA GLY A 117 16.00 -9.62 8.95
C GLY A 117 16.53 -10.97 8.47
N GLY A 118 17.39 -10.91 7.46
CA GLY A 118 17.96 -12.10 6.83
C GLY A 118 19.11 -12.73 7.59
N SER A 119 19.76 -13.68 6.94
CA SER A 119 20.97 -14.33 7.44
C SER A 119 22.18 -13.40 7.34
N GLN A 120 23.31 -13.79 7.93
CA GLN A 120 24.58 -13.08 7.78
C GLN A 120 25.06 -12.97 6.32
N ARG A 121 24.52 -13.80 5.42
CA ARG A 121 24.92 -13.86 4.01
C ARG A 121 23.99 -13.03 3.11
N VAL A 122 22.70 -12.99 3.43
CA VAL A 122 21.67 -12.42 2.54
C VAL A 122 20.67 -11.64 3.36
N LEU A 123 20.40 -10.39 2.97
CA LEU A 123 19.41 -9.50 3.59
C LEU A 123 19.64 -9.22 5.09
N GLU A 124 20.89 -9.24 5.56
CA GLU A 124 21.21 -8.82 6.94
C GLU A 124 20.69 -7.37 7.18
N LYS A 125 19.89 -7.18 8.24
CA LYS A 125 19.23 -5.89 8.58
C LYS A 125 18.28 -5.34 7.51
N GLN A 126 17.83 -6.19 6.58
CA GLN A 126 16.89 -5.85 5.51
C GLN A 126 15.65 -6.74 5.63
N TRP A 127 14.50 -6.28 5.12
CA TRP A 127 13.26 -7.05 5.15
C TRP A 127 13.42 -8.41 4.45
N THR A 128 12.86 -9.46 5.03
CA THR A 128 12.79 -10.82 4.44
C THR A 128 11.38 -11.19 3.98
N SER A 129 10.44 -10.28 4.19
CA SER A 129 9.02 -10.45 3.91
C SER A 129 8.43 -9.38 2.97
N PHE A 130 9.27 -8.47 2.46
CA PHE A 130 8.83 -7.40 1.58
C PHE A 130 8.43 -7.93 0.20
N LEU A 131 7.14 -7.83 -0.09
CA LEU A 131 6.56 -8.07 -1.42
C LEU A 131 5.61 -6.94 -1.75
N LYS A 132 5.50 -6.58 -3.03
CA LYS A 132 4.57 -5.57 -3.54
C LYS A 132 3.77 -6.06 -4.74
N ALA A 133 2.55 -5.56 -4.87
CA ALA A 133 1.66 -5.86 -5.99
C ALA A 133 1.03 -4.57 -6.52
N ARG A 134 0.61 -4.58 -7.79
CA ARG A 134 -0.15 -3.48 -8.38
C ARG A 134 -1.58 -3.47 -7.83
N LEU A 135 -2.13 -2.29 -7.52
CA LEU A 135 -3.57 -2.14 -7.27
C LEU A 135 -4.31 -1.91 -8.60
N ASN A 136 -5.38 -2.66 -8.86
CA ASN A 136 -6.21 -2.44 -10.04
C ASN A 136 -7.40 -1.54 -9.70
N CYS A 137 -7.35 -0.28 -10.15
CA CYS A 137 -8.51 0.62 -10.17
C CYS A 137 -8.76 1.04 -11.62
N SER A 138 -9.74 0.40 -12.27
CA SER A 138 -10.00 0.63 -13.69
C SER A 138 -11.48 0.50 -14.05
N VAL A 139 -11.88 1.22 -15.08
CA VAL A 139 -13.19 1.03 -15.72
C VAL A 139 -13.02 -0.03 -16.80
N PRO A 140 -13.75 -1.17 -16.72
CA PRO A 140 -13.70 -2.21 -17.74
C PRO A 140 -14.33 -1.73 -19.05
N GLY A 141 -13.78 -2.23 -20.16
CA GLY A 141 -14.21 -1.96 -21.53
C GLY A 141 -13.34 -2.75 -22.52
N ASP A 142 -13.45 -2.50 -23.82
CA ASP A 142 -12.61 -3.16 -24.85
C ASP A 142 -11.11 -3.01 -24.53
N SER A 143 -10.74 -1.87 -23.96
CA SER A 143 -9.48 -1.64 -23.27
C SER A 143 -9.75 -0.98 -21.93
N HIS A 144 -9.13 -1.50 -20.87
CA HIS A 144 -9.33 -1.00 -19.52
C HIS A 144 -8.76 0.42 -19.37
N PHE A 145 -9.53 1.33 -18.78
CA PHE A 145 -9.05 2.67 -18.43
C PHE A 145 -8.63 2.71 -16.96
N TYR A 146 -7.34 2.90 -16.69
CA TYR A 146 -6.76 2.82 -15.35
C TYR A 146 -6.57 4.19 -14.68
N PHE A 147 -6.90 4.26 -13.39
CA PHE A 147 -6.55 5.38 -12.51
C PHE A 147 -5.35 4.99 -11.67
N ASN A 148 -4.16 5.46 -12.05
CA ASN A 148 -2.91 4.96 -11.45
C ASN A 148 -2.31 5.87 -10.36
N ILE A 149 -2.72 7.14 -10.27
CA ILE A 149 -2.15 8.06 -9.29
C ILE A 149 -2.94 7.93 -7.98
N LEU A 150 -2.51 7.02 -7.11
CA LEU A 150 -3.08 6.85 -5.77
C LEU A 150 -2.90 8.13 -4.93
N GLN A 151 -3.96 8.65 -4.31
CA GLN A 151 -3.95 9.91 -3.54
C GLN A 151 -4.10 9.71 -2.02
N ALA A 152 -4.98 8.79 -1.61
CA ALA A 152 -5.23 8.45 -0.21
C ALA A 152 -5.77 7.03 -0.11
N VAL A 153 -5.60 6.43 1.08
CA VAL A 153 -6.18 5.14 1.47
C VAL A 153 -6.66 5.29 2.91
N THR A 154 -7.80 4.69 3.24
CA THR A 154 -8.32 4.65 4.62
C THR A 154 -7.54 3.67 5.50
N ASP A 155 -7.80 3.68 6.80
CA ASP A 155 -7.56 2.51 7.63
C ASP A 155 -8.48 1.35 7.21
N VAL A 156 -8.26 0.16 7.78
CA VAL A 156 -9.15 -0.99 7.57
C VAL A 156 -10.51 -0.70 8.19
N ILE A 157 -11.56 -0.88 7.40
CA ILE A 157 -12.95 -0.62 7.77
C ILE A 157 -13.75 -1.90 7.61
N HIS A 158 -14.64 -2.17 8.57
CA HIS A 158 -15.57 -3.26 8.45
C HIS A 158 -16.81 -2.83 7.66
N PHE A 159 -17.10 -3.52 6.56
CA PHE A 159 -18.18 -3.20 5.64
C PHE A 159 -18.84 -4.49 5.12
N ASN A 160 -20.12 -4.70 5.45
CA ASN A 160 -20.91 -5.87 5.03
C ASN A 160 -20.19 -7.22 5.24
N GLY A 161 -19.64 -7.42 6.45
CA GLY A 161 -18.95 -8.67 6.81
C GLY A 161 -17.55 -8.81 6.21
N ARG A 162 -17.00 -7.77 5.59
CA ARG A 162 -15.66 -7.74 5.00
C ARG A 162 -14.82 -6.66 5.63
N ASP A 163 -13.52 -6.92 5.73
CA ASP A 163 -12.54 -5.93 6.11
C ASP A 163 -11.92 -5.35 4.84
N VAL A 164 -12.12 -4.05 4.63
CA VAL A 164 -11.80 -3.37 3.36
C VAL A 164 -11.00 -2.11 3.60
N VAL A 165 -10.27 -1.66 2.58
CA VAL A 165 -9.74 -0.30 2.50
C VAL A 165 -10.34 0.39 1.29
N LEU A 166 -10.64 1.69 1.42
CA LEU A 166 -11.04 2.53 0.29
C LEU A 166 -9.87 3.42 -0.10
N ALA A 167 -9.69 3.58 -1.41
CA ALA A 167 -8.59 4.33 -1.97
C ALA A 167 -9.07 5.25 -3.09
N THR A 168 -8.58 6.49 -3.08
CA THR A 168 -8.83 7.50 -4.12
C THR A 168 -7.67 7.52 -5.10
N PHE A 169 -7.99 7.52 -6.39
CA PHE A 169 -7.02 7.56 -7.47
C PHE A 169 -7.34 8.70 -8.42
N SER A 170 -6.33 9.17 -9.17
CA SER A 170 -6.51 10.08 -10.28
C SER A 170 -5.78 9.61 -11.54
N THR A 171 -6.11 10.24 -12.66
CA THR A 171 -5.29 10.19 -13.87
C THR A 171 -3.96 10.94 -13.66
N PRO A 172 -2.92 10.66 -14.48
CA PRO A 172 -1.65 11.40 -14.46
C PRO A 172 -1.83 12.92 -14.55
N TYR A 173 -0.92 13.70 -13.98
CA TYR A 173 -1.04 15.17 -13.96
C TYR A 173 -1.07 15.79 -15.36
N ASN A 174 -0.30 15.23 -16.29
CA ASN A 174 -0.25 15.65 -17.70
C ASN A 174 -1.26 14.87 -18.56
N SER A 175 -2.51 14.78 -18.12
CA SER A 175 -3.59 14.10 -18.84
C SER A 175 -4.94 14.75 -18.53
N ILE A 176 -6.01 14.31 -19.19
CA ILE A 176 -7.37 14.78 -18.89
C ILE A 176 -7.71 14.42 -17.43
N PRO A 177 -8.09 15.40 -16.59
CA PRO A 177 -8.36 15.15 -15.17
C PRO A 177 -9.50 14.16 -14.97
N GLY A 178 -9.24 13.13 -14.19
CA GLY A 178 -10.25 12.19 -13.72
C GLY A 178 -9.86 11.64 -12.37
N SER A 179 -10.84 11.38 -11.52
CA SER A 179 -10.68 10.74 -10.22
C SER A 179 -11.63 9.56 -10.06
N ALA A 180 -11.19 8.56 -9.31
CA ALA A 180 -11.92 7.33 -9.03
C ALA A 180 -11.75 6.93 -7.56
N VAL A 181 -12.76 6.25 -7.01
CA VAL A 181 -12.67 5.59 -5.70
C VAL A 181 -12.84 4.10 -5.90
N CYS A 182 -11.85 3.32 -5.50
CA CYS A 182 -11.90 1.86 -5.52
C CYS A 182 -11.77 1.34 -4.08
N ALA A 183 -12.45 0.23 -3.79
CA ALA A 183 -12.30 -0.48 -2.52
C ALA A 183 -11.60 -1.82 -2.77
N TYR A 184 -10.82 -2.26 -1.78
CA TYR A 184 -10.06 -3.51 -1.83
C TYR A 184 -10.37 -4.33 -0.58
N ASP A 185 -10.73 -5.59 -0.78
CA ASP A 185 -10.89 -6.54 0.31
C ASP A 185 -9.50 -6.93 0.84
N MET A 186 -9.30 -6.91 2.15
CA MET A 186 -8.01 -7.28 2.74
C MET A 186 -7.66 -8.75 2.47
N LEU A 187 -8.65 -9.61 2.25
CA LEU A 187 -8.43 -10.99 1.80
C LEU A 187 -7.89 -11.05 0.37
N ASP A 188 -8.41 -10.24 -0.55
CA ASP A 188 -7.91 -10.18 -1.93
C ASP A 188 -6.47 -9.62 -1.98
N ILE A 189 -6.16 -8.65 -1.12
CA ILE A 189 -4.78 -8.15 -0.94
C ILE A 189 -3.87 -9.30 -0.47
N ALA A 190 -4.27 -10.05 0.56
CA ALA A 190 -3.48 -11.19 1.06
C ALA A 190 -3.32 -12.30 -0.01
N ASN A 191 -4.39 -12.59 -0.76
CA ASN A 191 -4.40 -13.63 -1.79
C ASN A 191 -3.37 -13.37 -2.88
N VAL A 192 -3.19 -12.12 -3.34
CA VAL A 192 -2.20 -11.79 -4.37
C VAL A 192 -0.77 -12.14 -3.94
N PHE A 193 -0.44 -12.03 -2.65
CA PHE A 193 0.89 -12.42 -2.15
C PHE A 193 1.10 -13.95 -2.07
N THR A 194 0.03 -14.73 -2.23
CA THR A 194 0.12 -16.19 -2.40
C THR A 194 0.27 -16.62 -3.87
N GLY A 195 0.05 -15.70 -4.81
CA GLY A 195 0.14 -15.93 -6.25
C GLY A 195 1.57 -16.00 -6.80
N ARG A 196 1.72 -15.93 -8.12
CA ARG A 196 3.03 -16.04 -8.78
C ARG A 196 3.84 -14.74 -8.65
N PHE A 197 5.16 -14.89 -8.55
CA PHE A 197 6.09 -13.76 -8.61
C PHE A 197 6.28 -13.31 -10.07
N LYS A 198 6.71 -12.05 -10.25
CA LYS A 198 7.06 -11.50 -11.55
C LYS A 198 8.58 -11.48 -11.73
N GLU A 199 9.07 -11.92 -12.88
CA GLU A 199 10.49 -11.84 -13.24
C GLU A 199 10.71 -11.17 -14.59
N GLN A 200 11.95 -10.75 -14.81
CA GLN A 200 12.46 -10.33 -16.10
C GLN A 200 13.67 -11.22 -16.43
N LYS A 201 13.54 -12.10 -17.44
CA LYS A 201 14.56 -13.13 -17.73
C LYS A 201 15.89 -12.54 -18.21
N SER A 202 15.80 -11.46 -18.97
CA SER A 202 16.91 -10.62 -19.40
C SER A 202 16.52 -9.14 -19.31
N PRO A 203 17.48 -8.20 -19.24
CA PRO A 203 17.19 -6.75 -19.11
C PRO A 203 16.24 -6.19 -20.17
N ASP A 204 16.21 -6.79 -21.37
CA ASP A 204 15.40 -6.35 -22.51
C ASP A 204 14.11 -7.18 -22.69
N SER A 205 13.95 -8.27 -21.95
CA SER A 205 12.77 -9.13 -22.05
C SER A 205 11.53 -8.52 -21.37
N THR A 206 10.35 -8.94 -21.83
CA THR A 206 9.10 -8.65 -21.13
C THR A 206 9.05 -9.32 -19.78
N TRP A 207 8.31 -8.73 -18.86
CA TRP A 207 8.09 -9.31 -17.54
C TRP A 207 7.13 -10.49 -17.65
N THR A 208 7.50 -11.63 -17.07
CA THR A 208 6.73 -12.87 -17.12
C THR A 208 6.51 -13.45 -15.71
N PRO A 209 5.43 -14.22 -15.50
CA PRO A 209 5.25 -14.95 -14.25
C PRO A 209 6.35 -16.00 -14.06
N VAL A 210 6.84 -16.10 -12.83
CA VAL A 210 7.73 -17.18 -12.39
C VAL A 210 6.90 -18.46 -12.25
N PRO A 211 7.28 -19.58 -12.89
CA PRO A 211 6.69 -20.89 -12.64
C PRO A 211 6.95 -21.35 -11.19
N ASP A 212 5.94 -21.96 -10.57
CA ASP A 212 6.00 -22.36 -9.15
C ASP A 212 7.11 -23.38 -8.86
N GLU A 213 7.54 -24.17 -9.85
CA GLU A 213 8.63 -25.13 -9.72
C GLU A 213 9.99 -24.46 -9.44
N ARG A 214 10.13 -23.16 -9.74
CA ARG A 214 11.33 -22.37 -9.44
C ARG A 214 11.21 -21.55 -8.16
N VAL A 215 10.07 -21.57 -7.49
CA VAL A 215 9.89 -20.88 -6.20
C VAL A 215 10.48 -21.76 -5.09
N PRO A 216 11.46 -21.24 -4.31
CA PRO A 216 12.11 -22.03 -3.27
C PRO A 216 11.18 -22.33 -2.09
N LYS A 217 11.62 -23.25 -1.22
CA LYS A 217 10.94 -23.60 0.04
C LYS A 217 11.85 -23.29 1.23
N PRO A 218 11.38 -22.58 2.26
CA PRO A 218 10.01 -22.09 2.46
C PRO A 218 9.62 -21.00 1.47
N ARG A 219 8.31 -20.80 1.27
CA ARG A 219 7.81 -19.82 0.28
C ARG A 219 8.29 -18.40 0.67
N PRO A 220 8.97 -17.68 -0.24
CA PRO A 220 9.36 -16.30 -0.02
C PRO A 220 8.17 -15.40 0.38
N GLY A 221 8.35 -14.60 1.43
CA GLY A 221 7.33 -13.65 1.91
C GLY A 221 6.42 -14.19 3.02
N CYS A 222 6.43 -15.50 3.31
CA CYS A 222 5.69 -16.05 4.45
C CYS A 222 6.42 -15.77 5.78
N CYS A 223 5.67 -15.42 6.82
CA CYS A 223 6.23 -15.14 8.14
C CYS A 223 6.80 -16.39 8.81
N ALA A 224 7.93 -16.24 9.51
CA ALA A 224 8.48 -17.28 10.39
C ALA A 224 7.44 -17.64 11.48
N GLY A 225 7.37 -18.91 11.88
CA GLY A 225 6.39 -19.39 12.86
C GLY A 225 4.94 -19.45 12.37
N SER A 226 4.65 -19.16 11.09
CA SER A 226 3.33 -19.44 10.50
C SER A 226 3.11 -20.95 10.35
N THR A 227 1.85 -21.39 10.18
CA THR A 227 1.49 -22.82 10.08
C THR A 227 2.29 -23.59 9.01
N SER A 228 2.70 -22.94 7.93
CA SER A 228 3.54 -23.55 6.87
C SER A 228 5.04 -23.47 7.14
N LEU A 229 5.47 -22.66 8.11
CA LEU A 229 6.88 -22.38 8.46
C LEU A 229 7.14 -22.56 9.97
N GLU A 230 6.41 -23.43 10.67
CA GLU A 230 6.56 -23.67 12.12
C GLU A 230 7.99 -24.08 12.50
N LYS A 231 8.73 -24.69 11.57
CA LYS A 231 10.14 -25.06 11.73
C LYS A 231 11.09 -23.86 11.95
N TYR A 232 10.74 -22.69 11.41
CA TYR A 232 11.60 -21.50 11.47
C TYR A 232 11.10 -20.59 12.58
N VAL A 233 11.91 -20.43 13.63
CA VAL A 233 11.55 -19.60 14.79
C VAL A 233 11.67 -18.11 14.43
N THR A 234 12.70 -17.77 13.66
CA THR A 234 12.97 -16.40 13.20
C THR A 234 13.36 -16.38 11.71
N SER A 235 13.23 -15.22 11.07
CA SER A 235 13.62 -15.07 9.65
C SER A 235 15.13 -15.17 9.41
N ASN A 236 15.96 -15.04 10.45
CA ASN A 236 17.42 -15.19 10.34
C ASN A 236 17.83 -16.63 9.97
N GLU A 237 16.94 -17.60 10.22
CA GLU A 237 17.12 -19.02 9.92
C GLU A 237 16.69 -19.39 8.49
N PHE A 238 16.11 -18.44 7.72
CA PHE A 238 15.68 -18.73 6.36
C PHE A 238 16.87 -19.10 5.47
N PRO A 239 16.72 -20.10 4.58
CA PRO A 239 17.81 -20.52 3.73
C PRO A 239 18.12 -19.46 2.66
N ASP A 240 19.37 -19.46 2.18
CA ASP A 240 19.87 -18.45 1.26
C ASP A 240 19.11 -18.42 -0.07
N ASP A 241 18.54 -19.53 -0.54
CA ASP A 241 17.75 -19.60 -1.77
C ASP A 241 16.46 -18.75 -1.67
N THR A 242 15.76 -18.84 -0.53
CA THR A 242 14.54 -18.10 -0.20
C THR A 242 14.84 -16.62 -0.08
N LEU A 243 15.93 -16.27 0.63
CA LEU A 243 16.34 -14.89 0.83
C LEU A 243 16.84 -14.24 -0.47
N ASN A 244 17.62 -14.95 -1.29
CA ASN A 244 18.05 -14.44 -2.59
C ASN A 244 16.88 -14.30 -3.57
N PHE A 245 15.92 -15.22 -3.52
CA PHE A 245 14.72 -15.15 -4.34
C PHE A 245 13.90 -13.91 -4.01
N ILE A 246 13.53 -13.68 -2.74
CA ILE A 246 12.72 -12.50 -2.37
C ILE A 246 13.46 -11.19 -2.66
N LYS A 247 14.79 -11.17 -2.47
CA LYS A 247 15.64 -10.02 -2.80
C LYS A 247 15.53 -9.62 -4.27
N THR A 248 15.39 -10.60 -5.16
CA THR A 248 15.40 -10.38 -6.62
C THR A 248 13.99 -10.35 -7.24
N HIS A 249 12.97 -10.82 -6.52
CA HIS A 249 11.57 -10.90 -6.95
C HIS A 249 10.60 -10.25 -5.95
N PRO A 250 10.74 -8.95 -5.62
CA PRO A 250 9.83 -8.29 -4.70
C PRO A 250 8.44 -8.00 -5.32
N LEU A 251 8.25 -8.17 -6.63
CA LEU A 251 7.01 -7.81 -7.34
C LEU A 251 6.17 -9.08 -7.66
N MET A 252 4.89 -9.06 -7.27
CA MET A 252 3.91 -10.09 -7.66
C MET A 252 3.45 -9.90 -9.11
N ASP A 253 3.10 -10.99 -9.79
CA ASP A 253 2.61 -10.93 -11.17
C ASP A 253 1.21 -10.34 -11.28
N GLU A 254 0.33 -10.74 -10.35
CA GLU A 254 -1.07 -10.33 -10.30
C GLU A 254 -1.24 -8.90 -9.75
N ALA A 255 -2.32 -8.27 -10.18
CA ALA A 255 -2.79 -7.01 -9.60
C ALA A 255 -3.97 -7.30 -8.67
N VAL A 256 -4.03 -6.63 -7.53
CA VAL A 256 -5.14 -6.76 -6.58
C VAL A 256 -6.42 -6.23 -7.24
N PRO A 257 -7.47 -7.05 -7.38
CA PRO A 257 -8.74 -6.61 -7.93
C PRO A 257 -9.45 -5.66 -6.95
N SER A 258 -10.18 -4.69 -7.48
CA SER A 258 -11.11 -3.90 -6.66
C SER A 258 -12.41 -4.67 -6.45
N ILE A 259 -13.11 -4.41 -5.35
CA ILE A 259 -14.43 -4.97 -5.11
C ILE A 259 -15.37 -4.52 -6.25
N VAL A 260 -16.06 -5.48 -6.88
CA VAL A 260 -16.90 -5.30 -8.09
C VAL A 260 -16.11 -5.06 -9.40
N ASN A 261 -14.77 -5.11 -9.37
CA ASN A 261 -13.88 -4.91 -10.53
C ASN A 261 -14.12 -3.58 -11.29
N ARG A 262 -14.52 -2.53 -10.56
CA ARG A 262 -14.72 -1.17 -11.08
C ARG A 262 -14.72 -0.14 -9.92
N PRO A 263 -14.48 1.15 -10.20
CA PRO A 263 -14.63 2.20 -9.20
C PRO A 263 -16.06 2.29 -8.67
N TRP A 264 -16.19 2.52 -7.37
CA TRP A 264 -17.47 2.82 -6.73
C TRP A 264 -17.94 4.24 -7.04
N PHE A 265 -16.99 5.16 -7.24
CA PHE A 265 -17.29 6.56 -7.54
C PHE A 265 -16.34 7.10 -8.61
N LEU A 266 -16.86 7.92 -9.52
CA LEU A 266 -16.12 8.52 -10.63
C LEU A 266 -16.39 10.01 -10.73
N ARG A 267 -15.33 10.79 -11.00
CA ARG A 267 -15.43 12.21 -11.38
C ARG A 267 -14.47 12.53 -12.51
N THR A 268 -15.01 12.78 -13.69
CA THR A 268 -14.24 13.03 -14.93
C THR A 268 -14.52 14.39 -15.57
N MET A 269 -15.58 15.08 -15.14
CA MET A 269 -16.04 16.36 -15.71
C MET A 269 -15.74 17.55 -14.78
N VAL A 270 -14.64 17.49 -14.02
CA VAL A 270 -14.24 18.52 -13.05
C VAL A 270 -12.76 18.86 -13.20
N ARG A 271 -12.37 20.07 -12.79
CA ARG A 271 -10.97 20.54 -12.87
C ARG A 271 -10.10 20.15 -11.67
N TYR A 272 -10.70 19.63 -10.59
CA TYR A 272 -10.00 19.23 -9.37
C TYR A 272 -9.85 17.72 -9.27
N ARG A 273 -8.86 17.26 -8.49
CA ARG A 273 -8.77 15.84 -8.11
C ARG A 273 -9.39 15.59 -6.75
N LEU A 274 -9.89 14.37 -6.58
CA LEU A 274 -10.26 13.84 -5.26
C LEU A 274 -8.98 13.41 -4.53
N THR A 275 -8.90 13.72 -3.24
CA THR A 275 -7.70 13.51 -2.43
C THR A 275 -8.01 12.75 -1.16
N LYS A 276 -8.44 13.43 -0.09
CA LYS A 276 -8.69 12.80 1.22
C LYS A 276 -9.99 12.01 1.19
N ILE A 277 -10.06 10.96 2.01
CA ILE A 277 -11.23 10.11 2.16
C ILE A 277 -11.49 9.86 3.64
N ALA A 278 -12.75 9.95 4.05
CA ALA A 278 -13.23 9.58 5.37
C ALA A 278 -14.49 8.74 5.22
N VAL A 279 -14.71 7.80 6.15
CA VAL A 279 -15.81 6.84 6.06
C VAL A 279 -16.48 6.73 7.41
N ASP A 280 -17.81 6.80 7.41
CA ASP A 280 -18.67 6.42 8.52
C ASP A 280 -19.34 5.10 8.16
N SER A 281 -18.93 4.00 8.79
CA SER A 281 -19.45 2.65 8.51
C SER A 281 -20.73 2.30 9.28
N ALA A 282 -21.17 3.17 10.19
CA ALA A 282 -22.26 2.92 11.13
C ALA A 282 -23.30 4.06 11.11
N ALA A 283 -23.55 4.63 9.93
CA ALA A 283 -24.44 5.77 9.75
C ALA A 283 -25.93 5.37 9.83
N GLY A 284 -26.75 6.35 10.19
CA GLY A 284 -28.22 6.25 10.22
C GLY A 284 -28.79 5.64 11.51
N PRO A 285 -30.13 5.62 11.67
CA PRO A 285 -30.79 5.23 12.92
C PRO A 285 -30.48 3.80 13.39
N TYR A 286 -30.22 2.90 12.43
CA TYR A 286 -29.92 1.49 12.70
C TYR A 286 -28.43 1.15 12.51
N GLN A 287 -27.58 2.15 12.30
CA GLN A 287 -26.13 1.99 12.13
C GLN A 287 -25.73 0.98 11.05
N ASN A 288 -26.52 0.90 9.98
CA ASN A 288 -26.39 -0.09 8.91
C ASN A 288 -26.13 0.55 7.54
N TYR A 289 -25.82 1.85 7.51
CA TYR A 289 -25.41 2.55 6.30
C TYR A 289 -23.93 2.91 6.38
N THR A 290 -23.26 2.88 5.23
CA THR A 290 -21.88 3.36 5.12
C THR A 290 -21.83 4.58 4.22
N VAL A 291 -21.45 5.71 4.81
CA VAL A 291 -21.33 6.99 4.13
C VAL A 291 -19.86 7.33 3.95
N VAL A 292 -19.50 7.73 2.73
CA VAL A 292 -18.13 8.09 2.36
C VAL A 292 -18.08 9.57 2.02
N PHE A 293 -17.08 10.25 2.58
CA PHE A 293 -16.76 11.65 2.34
C PHE A 293 -15.43 11.75 1.59
N LEU A 294 -15.41 12.55 0.54
CA LEU A 294 -14.26 12.74 -0.33
C LEU A 294 -13.87 14.22 -0.36
N GLY A 295 -12.64 14.53 0.01
CA GLY A 295 -12.05 15.85 -0.14
C GLY A 295 -11.49 16.08 -1.54
N SER A 296 -11.34 17.36 -1.91
CA SER A 296 -10.75 17.78 -3.18
C SER A 296 -9.70 18.86 -2.98
N GLU A 297 -8.90 19.08 -4.04
CA GLU A 297 -7.90 20.15 -4.10
C GLU A 297 -8.50 21.57 -4.07
N LYS A 298 -9.83 21.71 -4.10
CA LYS A 298 -10.54 23.00 -4.18
C LYS A 298 -11.47 23.27 -3.00
N GLY A 299 -11.35 22.51 -1.91
CA GLY A 299 -12.18 22.70 -0.72
C GLY A 299 -13.63 22.22 -0.88
N ILE A 300 -13.93 21.49 -1.97
CA ILE A 300 -15.21 20.84 -2.18
C ILE A 300 -15.16 19.45 -1.52
N ILE A 301 -16.16 19.13 -0.73
CA ILE A 301 -16.41 17.82 -0.15
C ILE A 301 -17.56 17.17 -0.92
N LEU A 302 -17.37 15.92 -1.32
CA LEU A 302 -18.39 15.09 -1.94
C LEU A 302 -18.79 14.00 -0.96
N LYS A 303 -20.08 13.72 -0.87
CA LYS A 303 -20.66 12.71 0.01
C LYS A 303 -21.43 11.69 -0.81
N PHE A 304 -21.17 10.42 -0.60
CA PHE A 304 -21.94 9.34 -1.22
C PHE A 304 -22.23 8.21 -0.22
N LEU A 305 -23.31 7.47 -0.47
CA LEU A 305 -23.69 6.26 0.26
C LEU A 305 -23.19 5.03 -0.51
N ALA A 306 -22.43 4.16 0.16
CA ALA A 306 -22.08 2.86 -0.39
C ALA A 306 -23.31 1.93 -0.33
N ARG A 307 -23.80 1.43 -1.47
CA ARG A 307 -24.98 0.56 -1.50
C ARG A 307 -24.59 -0.90 -1.60
N THR A 308 -25.11 -1.70 -0.69
CA THR A 308 -25.21 -3.15 -0.85
C THR A 308 -26.39 -3.48 -1.75
N GLY A 309 -26.17 -4.30 -2.78
CA GLY A 309 -27.23 -4.88 -3.59
C GLY A 309 -27.99 -5.99 -2.85
N ASN A 310 -29.10 -6.44 -3.43
CA ASN A 310 -29.98 -7.47 -2.87
C ASN A 310 -29.30 -8.82 -2.61
N SER A 311 -28.15 -9.06 -3.22
CA SER A 311 -27.33 -10.27 -3.05
C SER A 311 -26.31 -10.16 -1.91
N GLY A 312 -26.28 -9.04 -1.17
CA GLY A 312 -25.27 -8.78 -0.14
C GLY A 312 -23.91 -8.31 -0.69
N PHE A 313 -23.75 -8.26 -2.02
CA PHE A 313 -22.59 -7.68 -2.69
C PHE A 313 -22.78 -6.19 -2.95
N LEU A 314 -21.69 -5.41 -2.92
CA LEU A 314 -21.71 -4.02 -3.38
C LEU A 314 -22.20 -3.95 -4.81
N ASN A 315 -23.16 -3.06 -5.07
CA ASN A 315 -23.78 -2.93 -6.38
C ASN A 315 -23.46 -1.58 -7.01
N ASP A 316 -23.58 -0.50 -6.24
CA ASP A 316 -23.39 0.87 -6.73
C ASP A 316 -23.13 1.86 -5.57
N SER A 317 -22.74 3.09 -5.87
CA SER A 317 -22.76 4.20 -4.92
C SER A 317 -23.92 5.16 -5.24
N LEU A 318 -24.48 5.80 -4.22
CA LEU A 318 -25.45 6.88 -4.39
C LEU A 318 -24.82 8.20 -4.00
N PHE A 319 -24.63 9.09 -4.97
CA PHE A 319 -24.20 10.45 -4.69
C PHE A 319 -25.27 11.21 -3.92
N LEU A 320 -24.92 11.73 -2.74
CA LEU A 320 -25.86 12.40 -1.84
C LEU A 320 -25.73 13.92 -1.92
N GLU A 321 -24.51 14.44 -1.86
CA GLU A 321 -24.29 15.86 -1.63
C GLU A 321 -22.92 16.34 -2.15
N GLU A 322 -22.88 17.59 -2.60
CA GLU A 322 -21.67 18.36 -2.88
C GLU A 322 -21.70 19.63 -2.03
N MET A 323 -20.63 19.92 -1.30
CA MET A 323 -20.54 21.13 -0.47
C MET A 323 -19.16 21.76 -0.56
N ASN A 324 -19.11 23.08 -0.79
CA ASN A 324 -17.87 23.84 -0.67
C ASN A 324 -17.72 24.29 0.79
N VAL A 325 -16.68 23.79 1.45
CA VAL A 325 -16.44 24.06 2.87
C VAL A 325 -15.28 25.04 3.10
N TYR A 326 -14.59 25.47 2.03
CA TYR A 326 -13.55 26.48 2.15
C TYR A 326 -14.18 27.84 2.45
N ASN A 327 -13.79 28.43 3.59
CA ASN A 327 -14.18 29.79 3.98
C ASN A 327 -13.06 30.76 3.52
N PRO A 328 -13.32 31.66 2.56
CA PRO A 328 -12.30 32.48 1.88
C PRO A 328 -11.38 33.33 2.74
#